data_AF-A0A318HE88-F1
#
_entry.id   AF-A0A318HE88-F1
#
_cell.length_a   1.000
_cell.length_b   1.000
_cell.length_c   1.000
_cell.angle_alpha   90.00
_cell.angle_beta   90.00
_cell.angle_gamma   90.00
#
_symmetry.space_group_name_H-M   'P 1'
#
loop_
_entity.id
_entity.type
_entity.pdbx_description
1 polymer ?
#
loop_
_entity_poly.entity_id
_entity_poly.type
_entity_poly.pdbx_seq_one_letter_code
_entity_poly.pdbx_strand_id
1 'polypeptide(L)' 'MVWALENPNSGIVEADEMDFQRCLEVQLPYLGPVEGHFTDWNPLTQRSALIPHDIAADDPRQFRNVLVH' A
#
# COMPACT_ATOMS: atom_id res chain seq x y z
N MET A 1 -0.34 1.64 21.12
CA MET A 1 -0.28 1.98 22.56
C MET A 1 1.13 2.36 23.00
N VAL A 2 2.15 1.49 22.82
CA VAL A 2 3.55 1.79 23.21
C VAL A 2 4.02 3.16 22.75
N TRP A 3 3.86 3.47 21.45
CA TRP A 3 4.27 4.76 20.89
C TRP A 3 3.60 5.97 21.58
N ALA A 4 2.31 5.88 21.92
CA ALA A 4 1.59 6.98 22.57
C ALA A 4 2.06 7.20 24.01
N LEU A 5 2.48 6.15 24.72
CA LEU A 5 3.07 6.25 26.05
C LEU A 5 4.49 6.86 26.00
N GLU A 6 5.25 6.55 24.94
CA GLU A 6 6.58 7.12 24.70
C GLU A 6 6.51 8.58 24.21
N ASN A 7 5.39 8.97 23.57
CA ASN A 7 5.16 10.28 22.98
C ASN A 7 3.84 10.92 23.46
N PRO A 8 3.67 11.17 24.79
CA PRO A 8 2.36 11.51 25.36
C PRO A 8 1.86 12.91 25.01
N ASN A 9 2.74 13.79 24.51
CA ASN A 9 2.44 15.21 24.24
C ASN A 9 2.40 15.53 22.74
N SER A 10 2.28 14.52 21.86
CA SER A 10 2.29 14.71 20.40
C SER A 10 0.97 15.25 19.82
N GLY A 11 -0.05 15.47 20.65
CA GLY A 11 -1.36 15.94 20.20
C GLY A 11 -2.20 14.84 19.56
N ILE A 12 -3.16 15.24 18.72
CA ILE A 12 -3.95 14.32 17.90
C ILE A 12 -3.10 13.98 16.67
N VAL A 13 -2.83 12.71 16.46
CA VAL A 13 -2.00 12.22 15.36
C VAL A 13 -2.66 11.04 14.65
N GLU A 14 -2.30 10.86 13.38
CA GLU A 14 -2.61 9.69 12.55
C GLU A 14 -1.43 8.71 12.47
N ALA A 15 -1.65 7.52 11.95
CA ALA A 15 -0.61 6.48 11.86
C ALA A 15 0.59 6.92 10.98
N ASP A 16 0.32 7.72 9.94
CA ASP A 16 1.33 8.25 9.02
C ASP A 16 2.28 9.27 9.66
N GLU A 17 1.91 9.81 10.82
CA GLU A 17 2.70 10.80 11.57
C GLU A 17 3.53 10.16 12.69
N MET A 18 3.35 8.87 12.93
CA MET A 18 4.06 8.12 13.97
C MET A 18 5.43 7.62 13.46
N ASP A 19 6.35 7.34 14.39
CA ASP A 19 7.60 6.63 14.06
C ASP A 19 7.27 5.19 13.67
N PHE A 20 7.28 4.94 12.35
CA PHE A 20 6.93 3.64 11.79
C PHE A 20 7.93 2.54 12.22
N GLN A 21 9.22 2.87 12.44
CA GLN A 21 10.21 1.87 12.86
C GLN A 21 9.92 1.41 14.27
N ARG A 22 9.64 2.35 15.19
CA ARG A 22 9.27 2.00 16.58
C ARG A 22 7.96 1.24 16.65
N CYS A 23 6.98 1.63 15.83
CA CYS A 23 5.70 0.92 15.76
C CYS A 23 5.89 -0.52 15.25
N LEU A 24 6.68 -0.71 14.19
CA LEU A 24 6.97 -2.03 13.65
C LEU A 24 7.83 -2.87 14.59
N GLU A 25 8.79 -2.30 15.30
CA GLU A 25 9.59 -3.04 16.30
C GLU A 25 8.71 -3.75 17.34
N VAL A 26 7.64 -3.07 17.78
CA VAL A 26 6.68 -3.62 18.73
C VAL A 26 5.74 -4.65 18.08
N GLN A 27 5.36 -4.44 16.81
CA GLN A 27 4.36 -5.26 16.12
C GLN A 27 4.95 -6.51 15.45
N LEU A 28 6.18 -6.43 14.93
CA LEU A 28 6.84 -7.48 14.14
C LEU A 28 6.82 -8.87 14.78
N PRO A 29 7.00 -9.05 16.10
CA PRO A 29 6.89 -10.35 16.74
C PRO A 29 5.53 -11.06 16.55
N TYR A 30 4.49 -10.34 16.14
CA TYR A 30 3.12 -10.83 15.98
C TYR A 30 2.65 -10.92 14.52
N LEU A 31 3.46 -10.47 13.55
CA LEU A 31 3.06 -10.40 12.15
C LEU A 31 3.45 -11.63 11.32
N GLY A 32 4.24 -12.55 11.88
CA GLY A 32 4.86 -13.63 11.11
C GLY A 32 5.93 -13.09 10.14
N PRO A 33 6.23 -13.79 9.03
CA PRO A 33 7.12 -13.29 8.01
C PRO A 33 6.57 -12.01 7.35
N VAL A 34 7.34 -10.92 7.40
CA VAL A 34 7.04 -9.66 6.72
C VAL A 34 8.04 -9.49 5.59
N GLU A 35 7.57 -9.65 4.35
CA GLU A 35 8.41 -9.74 3.15
C GLU A 35 8.00 -8.73 2.08
N GLY A 36 8.99 -8.26 1.31
CA GLY A 36 8.79 -7.41 0.15
C GLY A 36 9.08 -8.19 -1.13
N HIS A 37 8.13 -8.21 -2.07
CA HIS A 37 8.29 -8.85 -3.37
C HIS A 37 8.04 -7.85 -4.50
N PHE A 38 8.99 -7.75 -5.43
CA PHE A 38 8.80 -6.99 -6.67
C PHE A 38 8.05 -7.84 -7.71
N THR A 39 7.29 -7.17 -8.57
CA THR A 39 6.56 -7.81 -9.69
C THR A 39 6.48 -6.87 -10.88
N ASP A 40 6.53 -7.44 -12.08
CA ASP A 40 6.30 -6.72 -13.34
C ASP A 40 4.80 -6.55 -13.65
N TRP A 41 3.93 -7.14 -12.82
CA TRP A 41 2.49 -7.03 -13.00
C TRP A 41 2.02 -5.57 -13.00
N ASN A 42 1.11 -5.28 -13.92
CA ASN A 42 0.35 -4.04 -13.95
C ASN A 42 -1.11 -4.31 -14.38
N PRO A 43 -2.04 -3.36 -14.17
CA PRO A 43 -3.46 -3.52 -14.54
C PRO A 43 -3.76 -3.83 -16.02
N LEU A 44 -2.79 -3.65 -16.93
CA LEU A 44 -2.91 -4.02 -18.35
C LEU A 44 -2.39 -5.44 -18.65
N THR A 45 -1.72 -6.09 -17.70
CA THR A 45 -1.20 -7.45 -17.85
C THR A 45 -2.36 -8.43 -18.07
N GLN A 46 -2.30 -9.22 -19.15
CA GLN A 46 -3.32 -10.20 -19.52
C GLN A 46 -4.74 -9.64 -19.71
N ARG A 47 -4.88 -8.33 -20.00
CA ARG A 47 -6.19 -7.75 -20.32
C ARG A 47 -6.72 -8.34 -21.64
N SER A 48 -7.99 -8.74 -21.66
CA SER A 48 -8.62 -9.33 -22.85
C SER A 48 -8.67 -8.33 -24.00
N ALA A 49 -8.21 -8.74 -25.18
CA ALA A 49 -8.33 -7.96 -26.42
C ALA A 49 -9.70 -8.14 -27.10
N LEU A 50 -10.56 -9.03 -26.59
CA LEU A 50 -11.84 -9.37 -27.22
C LEU A 50 -12.92 -8.30 -27.00
N ILE A 51 -12.74 -7.45 -25.99
CA ILE A 51 -13.69 -6.40 -25.64
C ILE A 51 -12.92 -5.06 -25.65
N PRO A 52 -13.37 -4.07 -26.44
CA PRO A 52 -12.78 -2.75 -26.40
C PRO A 52 -12.90 -2.15 -25.00
N HIS A 53 -11.77 -1.73 -24.44
CA HIS A 53 -11.71 -1.08 -23.14
C HIS A 53 -11.13 0.31 -23.29
N ASP A 54 -11.62 1.20 -22.45
CA ASP A 54 -11.13 2.56 -22.35
C ASP A 54 -9.84 2.59 -21.50
N ILE A 55 -8.69 2.50 -22.15
CA ILE A 55 -7.38 2.30 -21.50
C ILE A 55 -6.47 3.51 -21.64
N ALA A 56 -5.60 3.73 -20.65
CA ALA A 56 -4.43 4.60 -20.77
C ALA A 56 -3.18 3.73 -20.92
N ALA A 57 -2.69 3.61 -22.16
CA ALA A 57 -1.54 2.76 -22.49
C ALA A 57 -0.18 3.42 -22.18
N ASP A 58 -0.16 4.74 -22.06
CA ASP A 58 1.01 5.56 -21.71
C ASP A 58 1.31 5.55 -20.20
N ASP A 59 0.29 5.34 -19.37
CA ASP A 59 0.44 5.10 -17.94
C ASP A 59 -0.33 3.83 -17.50
N PRO A 60 0.35 2.67 -17.44
CA PRO A 60 -0.28 1.41 -17.04
C PRO A 60 -0.92 1.42 -15.65
N ARG A 61 -0.47 2.30 -14.73
CA ARG A 61 -0.96 2.36 -13.34
C ARG A 61 -2.08 3.39 -13.14
N GLN A 62 -2.52 4.08 -14.20
CA GLN A 62 -3.63 5.02 -14.09
C GLN A 62 -4.88 4.31 -13.54
N PHE A 63 -5.61 4.98 -12.63
CA PHE A 63 -6.79 4.42 -11.97
C PHE A 63 -7.85 3.91 -12.96
N ARG A 64 -7.98 4.55 -14.12
CA ARG A 64 -8.83 4.12 -15.25
C ARG A 64 -8.59 2.66 -15.66
N ASN A 65 -7.34 2.20 -15.58
CA ASN A 65 -6.98 0.83 -15.94
C ASN A 65 -7.33 -0.19 -14.85
N VAL A 66 -7.47 0.25 -13.59
CA VAL A 66 -7.78 -0.58 -12.41
C VAL A 66 -9.29 -0.75 -12.20
N LEU A 67 -10.06 0.31 -12.44
CA LEU A 67 -11.51 0.29 -12.23
C LEU A 67 -12.19 -0.71 -13.18
N VAL A 68 -12.95 -1.64 -12.60
CA VAL A 68 -13.78 -2.61 -13.33
C VAL A 68 -15.22 -2.08 -13.34
N HIS A 69 -15.80 -1.98 -14.54
CA HIS A 69 -17.20 -1.58 -14.77
C HIS A 69 -18.07 -2.79 -15.08
#